data_AF-A0A8T4KJG3-F1
#
_entry.id   AF-A0A8T4KJG3-F1
#
_cell.length_a   1.000
_cell.length_b   1.000
_cell.length_c   1.000
_cell.angle_alpha   90.00
_cell.angle_beta   90.00
_cell.angle_gamma   90.00
#
_symmetry.space_group_name_H-M   'P 1'
#
loop_
_entity.id
_entity.type
_entity.pdbx_description
1 polymer ?
#
loop_
_entity_poly.entity_id
_entity_poly.type
_entity_poly.pdbx_seq_one_letter_code
_entity_poly.pdbx_strand_id
1 'polypeptide(L)'
;MRNGRRVSSFNEYLEALPPEEAHMVAQYRKIAGVYNLLWHEITVRTYNSEWREDGVGSCGIDKATSEDLLEGSCGSNIISLRERRNYETPGRSMACPYHRPDRGCILEELKSPRCLDHVDYRHDAEIKERFGIEVPEMRTALRIIQLGGRNPKEGDFELKPHLNDDFVEETYRQTMEIINHVRNFPVLHPEELLI
;
A
#
# COMPACT_ATOMS: atom_id res chain seq x y z
N MET A 1 -11.04 -33.44 -8.30
CA MET A 1 -9.70 -32.92 -8.66
C MET A 1 -9.91 -31.78 -9.65
N ARG A 2 -9.71 -30.51 -9.24
CA ARG A 2 -9.78 -29.37 -10.16
C ARG A 2 -8.45 -29.30 -10.91
N ASN A 3 -8.50 -29.42 -12.24
CA ASN A 3 -7.34 -29.21 -13.12
C ASN A 3 -6.84 -27.77 -12.93
N GLY A 4 -5.83 -27.61 -12.08
CA GLY A 4 -5.19 -26.34 -11.79
C GLY A 4 -4.40 -25.88 -12.99
N ARG A 5 -5.00 -25.03 -13.82
CA ARG A 5 -4.26 -24.19 -14.76
C ARG A 5 -3.27 -23.40 -13.91
N ARG A 6 -1.97 -23.73 -13.97
CA ARG A 6 -0.93 -22.93 -13.32
C ARG A 6 -0.97 -21.56 -13.98
N VAL A 7 -1.59 -20.61 -13.30
CA VAL A 7 -1.56 -19.21 -13.66
C VAL A 7 -0.09 -18.79 -13.79
N SER A 8 0.30 -18.24 -14.93
CA SER A 8 1.70 -17.99 -15.29
C SER A 8 2.13 -16.53 -15.11
N SER A 9 1.18 -15.59 -15.13
CA SER A 9 1.45 -14.16 -14.92
C SER A 9 0.63 -13.54 -13.78
N PHE A 10 0.98 -12.31 -13.40
CA PHE A 10 0.29 -11.47 -12.44
C PHE A 10 -1.16 -11.20 -12.88
N ASN A 11 -1.36 -10.77 -14.13
CA ASN A 11 -2.69 -10.45 -14.66
C ASN A 11 -3.57 -11.69 -14.76
N GLU A 12 -3.02 -12.82 -15.21
CA GLU A 12 -3.76 -14.09 -15.24
C GLU A 12 -4.21 -14.50 -13.83
N TYR A 13 -3.46 -14.16 -12.77
CA TYR A 13 -3.83 -14.53 -11.40
C TYR A 13 -5.02 -13.72 -10.93
N LEU A 14 -5.01 -12.41 -11.18
CA LEU A 14 -6.12 -11.52 -10.87
C LEU A 14 -7.42 -12.01 -11.53
N GLU A 15 -7.35 -12.42 -12.80
CA GLU A 15 -8.51 -12.93 -13.55
C GLU A 15 -9.00 -14.30 -13.08
N ALA A 16 -8.15 -15.08 -12.40
CA ALA A 16 -8.48 -16.42 -11.92
C ALA A 16 -9.08 -16.44 -10.51
N LEU A 17 -9.12 -15.31 -9.81
CA LEU A 17 -9.70 -15.21 -8.47
C LEU A 17 -11.21 -15.42 -8.48
N PRO A 18 -11.79 -16.05 -7.43
CA PRO A 18 -13.23 -16.04 -7.20
C PRO A 18 -13.77 -14.61 -7.20
N PRO A 19 -15.00 -14.34 -7.71
CA PRO A 19 -15.50 -12.98 -7.87
C PRO A 19 -15.45 -12.11 -6.60
N GLU A 20 -15.81 -12.68 -5.45
CA GLU A 20 -15.78 -11.97 -4.16
C GLU A 20 -14.34 -11.62 -3.73
N GLU A 21 -13.40 -12.54 -3.94
CA GLU A 21 -11.99 -12.33 -3.65
C GLU A 21 -11.35 -11.32 -4.61
N ALA A 22 -11.72 -11.39 -5.90
CA ALA A 22 -11.31 -10.41 -6.90
C ALA A 22 -11.79 -9.00 -6.52
N HIS A 23 -13.03 -8.88 -6.03
CA HIS A 23 -13.59 -7.60 -5.57
C HIS A 23 -12.83 -7.05 -4.35
N MET A 24 -12.57 -7.88 -3.35
CA MET A 24 -11.75 -7.47 -2.19
C MET A 24 -10.34 -7.04 -2.60
N VAL A 25 -9.69 -7.80 -3.49
CA VAL A 25 -8.35 -7.46 -4.00
C VAL A 25 -8.39 -6.14 -4.77
N ALA A 26 -9.43 -5.87 -5.54
CA ALA A 26 -9.61 -4.60 -6.24
C ALA A 26 -9.79 -3.43 -5.26
N GLN A 27 -10.64 -3.59 -4.24
CA GLN A 27 -10.81 -2.61 -3.16
C GLN A 27 -9.49 -2.36 -2.41
N TYR A 28 -8.76 -3.42 -2.07
CA TYR A 28 -7.47 -3.32 -1.41
C TYR A 28 -6.48 -2.52 -2.24
N ARG A 29 -6.33 -2.87 -3.52
CA ARG A 29 -5.43 -2.18 -4.46
C ARG A 29 -5.79 -0.72 -4.61
N LYS A 30 -7.08 -0.38 -4.66
CA LYS A 30 -7.53 1.02 -4.73
C LYS A 30 -7.07 1.81 -3.51
N ILE A 31 -7.26 1.28 -2.30
CA ILE A 31 -6.86 1.97 -1.06
C ILE A 31 -5.34 1.99 -0.90
N ALA A 32 -4.66 0.85 -1.02
CA ALA A 32 -3.20 0.79 -0.91
C ALA A 32 -2.51 1.67 -1.97
N GLY A 33 -3.05 1.73 -3.18
CA GLY A 33 -2.57 2.57 -4.27
C GLY A 33 -2.70 4.07 -3.97
N VAL A 34 -3.83 4.53 -3.42
CA VAL A 34 -3.99 5.96 -3.08
C VAL A 34 -3.09 6.37 -1.92
N TYR A 35 -2.88 5.52 -0.92
CA TYR A 35 -1.90 5.80 0.14
C TYR A 35 -0.46 5.79 -0.40
N ASN A 36 -0.10 4.86 -1.28
CA ASN A 36 1.20 4.87 -1.94
C ASN A 36 1.45 6.19 -2.70
N LEU A 37 0.42 6.71 -3.38
CA LEU A 37 0.49 8.01 -4.05
C LEU A 37 0.62 9.17 -3.06
N LEU A 38 -0.14 9.17 -1.96
CA LEU A 38 0.01 10.17 -0.89
C LEU A 38 1.45 10.24 -0.40
N TRP A 39 2.05 9.10 -0.08
CA TRP A 39 3.44 9.06 0.37
C TRP A 39 4.40 9.57 -0.69
N HIS A 40 4.19 9.23 -1.96
CA HIS A 40 5.03 9.72 -3.04
C HIS A 40 5.02 11.25 -3.14
N GLU A 41 3.84 11.85 -3.01
CA GLU A 41 3.69 13.31 -3.08
C GLU A 41 4.29 14.02 -1.87
N ILE A 42 4.24 13.39 -0.68
CA ILE A 42 4.92 13.88 0.53
C ILE A 42 6.44 13.75 0.40
N THR A 43 6.95 12.60 -0.07
CA THR A 43 8.38 12.30 -0.22
C THR A 43 9.15 13.36 -1.02
N VAL A 44 8.59 13.89 -2.09
CA VAL A 44 9.28 14.90 -2.91
C VAL A 44 9.13 16.33 -2.36
N ARG A 45 8.39 16.49 -1.26
CA ARG A 45 8.07 17.78 -0.62
C ARG A 45 8.48 17.84 0.84
N THR A 46 9.16 16.82 1.37
CA THR A 46 9.70 16.78 2.74
C THR A 46 11.18 17.15 2.76
N TYR A 47 11.65 17.65 3.90
CA TYR A 47 13.06 17.90 4.19
C TYR A 47 13.84 16.61 4.47
N ASN A 48 13.17 15.47 4.64
CA ASN A 48 13.82 14.20 4.95
C ASN A 48 14.58 13.60 3.75
N SER A 49 15.90 13.56 3.83
CA SER A 49 16.78 13.02 2.77
C SER A 49 16.60 11.52 2.52
N GLU A 50 16.31 10.72 3.54
CA GLU A 50 16.13 9.26 3.39
C GLU A 50 14.94 8.92 2.47
N TRP A 51 13.83 9.67 2.60
CA TRP A 51 12.67 9.45 1.74
C TRP A 51 12.96 9.80 0.29
N ARG A 52 13.76 10.83 0.08
CA ARG A 52 14.08 11.34 -1.26
C ARG A 52 15.04 10.43 -2.02
N GLU A 53 16.00 9.83 -1.32
CA GLU A 53 17.01 8.96 -1.91
C GLU A 53 16.44 7.59 -2.31
N ASP A 54 15.60 7.01 -1.46
CA ASP A 54 15.12 5.63 -1.63
C ASP A 54 13.67 5.52 -2.16
N GLY A 55 12.99 6.66 -2.30
CA GLY A 55 11.58 6.74 -2.71
C GLY A 55 10.62 6.14 -1.67
N VAL A 56 9.34 5.96 -2.07
CA VAL A 56 8.35 5.36 -1.18
C VAL A 56 8.65 3.88 -0.98
N GLY A 57 9.05 3.49 0.22
CA GLY A 57 9.27 2.09 0.59
C GLY A 57 10.74 1.67 0.66
N SER A 58 11.61 2.55 1.15
CA SER A 58 12.96 2.28 1.69
C SER A 58 12.98 1.34 2.89
N CYS A 59 11.96 0.51 3.05
CA CYS A 59 11.85 -0.39 4.17
C CYS A 59 12.99 -1.43 4.07
N GLY A 60 14.04 -1.23 4.86
CA GLY A 60 15.09 -2.21 5.15
C GLY A 60 14.58 -3.42 5.94
N ILE A 61 13.30 -3.75 5.78
CA ILE A 61 12.60 -4.83 6.46
C ILE A 61 12.70 -6.11 5.64
N ASP A 62 12.75 -7.25 6.31
CA ASP A 62 12.78 -8.55 5.63
C ASP A 62 11.41 -8.92 5.02
N LYS A 63 11.37 -10.02 4.26
CA LYS A 63 10.15 -10.53 3.62
C LYS A 63 9.03 -10.76 4.65
N ALA A 64 9.34 -11.43 5.77
CA ALA A 64 8.36 -11.80 6.78
C ALA A 64 7.67 -10.56 7.36
N THR A 65 8.45 -9.54 7.71
CA THR A 65 7.95 -8.26 8.22
C THR A 65 7.16 -7.52 7.15
N SER A 66 7.57 -7.62 5.88
CA SER A 66 6.83 -6.97 4.78
C SER A 66 5.47 -7.63 4.53
N GLU A 67 5.26 -8.89 4.90
CA GLU A 67 4.00 -9.64 4.75
C GLU A 67 3.12 -9.59 5.99
N ASP A 68 3.64 -9.04 7.09
CA ASP A 68 2.89 -8.81 8.32
C ASP A 68 1.62 -7.98 8.06
N LEU A 69 0.56 -8.29 8.82
CA LEU A 69 -0.79 -7.70 8.71
C LEU A 69 -1.51 -7.93 7.37
N LEU A 70 -1.03 -8.87 6.54
CA LEU A 70 -1.81 -9.42 5.44
C LEU A 70 -2.62 -10.64 5.91
N GLU A 71 -3.91 -10.43 6.17
CA GLU A 71 -4.79 -11.39 6.83
C GLU A 71 -5.95 -11.86 5.93
N GLY A 72 -6.52 -13.03 6.24
CA GLY A 72 -7.71 -13.57 5.57
C GLY A 72 -7.49 -14.02 4.12
N SER A 73 -8.60 -14.33 3.43
CA SER A 73 -8.58 -14.78 2.04
C SER A 73 -8.01 -13.72 1.09
N CYS A 74 -8.34 -12.44 1.33
CA CYS A 74 -7.77 -11.34 0.57
C CYS A 74 -6.26 -11.21 0.82
N GLY A 75 -5.79 -11.26 2.08
CA GLY A 75 -4.37 -11.17 2.41
C GLY A 75 -3.53 -12.25 1.74
N SER A 76 -4.00 -13.49 1.75
CA SER A 76 -3.34 -14.63 1.07
C SER A 76 -3.20 -14.42 -0.44
N ASN A 77 -4.23 -13.85 -1.09
CA ASN A 77 -4.20 -13.50 -2.51
C ASN A 77 -3.25 -12.33 -2.79
N ILE A 78 -3.21 -11.31 -1.93
CA ILE A 78 -2.26 -10.19 -2.04
C ILE A 78 -0.82 -10.69 -1.92
N ILE A 79 -0.49 -11.58 -0.98
CA ILE A 79 0.85 -12.18 -0.88
C ILE A 79 1.22 -12.88 -2.20
N SER A 80 0.32 -13.73 -2.72
CA SER A 80 0.55 -14.44 -3.99
C SER A 80 0.78 -13.48 -5.17
N LEU A 81 0.05 -12.38 -5.22
CA LEU A 81 0.21 -11.32 -6.22
C LEU A 81 1.55 -10.58 -6.10
N ARG A 82 2.00 -10.29 -4.87
CA ARG A 82 3.31 -9.68 -4.61
C ARG A 82 4.46 -10.56 -5.07
N GLU A 83 4.39 -11.86 -4.77
CA GLU A 83 5.39 -12.83 -5.23
C GLU A 83 5.45 -12.90 -6.75
N ARG A 84 4.29 -12.92 -7.42
CA ARG A 84 4.22 -12.90 -8.90
C ARG A 84 4.84 -11.63 -9.48
N ARG A 85 4.49 -10.45 -8.97
CA ARG A 85 5.08 -9.17 -9.41
C ARG A 85 6.61 -9.17 -9.23
N ASN A 86 7.09 -9.76 -8.14
CA ASN A 86 8.52 -9.92 -7.88
C ASN A 86 9.22 -10.81 -8.92
N TYR A 87 8.61 -11.95 -9.28
CA TYR A 87 9.14 -12.85 -10.32
C TYR A 87 9.19 -12.19 -11.70
N GLU A 88 8.18 -11.37 -12.04
CA GLU A 88 8.10 -10.69 -13.34
C GLU A 88 9.05 -9.48 -13.45
N THR A 89 9.47 -8.92 -12.33
CA THR A 89 10.37 -7.77 -12.28
C THR A 89 11.68 -8.11 -11.57
N PRO A 90 12.49 -9.07 -12.05
CA PRO A 90 13.64 -9.57 -11.29
C PRO A 90 14.70 -8.49 -11.04
N GLY A 91 15.27 -8.46 -9.84
CA GLY A 91 16.37 -7.59 -9.45
C GLY A 91 17.24 -8.21 -8.36
N ARG A 92 18.40 -7.61 -8.08
CA ARG A 92 19.30 -8.05 -6.99
C ARG A 92 18.82 -7.44 -5.67
N SER A 93 18.44 -8.28 -4.71
CA SER A 93 17.92 -7.85 -3.39
C SER A 93 19.07 -7.58 -2.40
N MET A 94 18.91 -6.57 -1.54
CA MET A 94 19.83 -6.25 -0.43
C MET A 94 19.22 -6.54 0.98
N ALA A 95 17.90 -6.70 1.14
CA ALA A 95 17.25 -7.17 2.39
C ALA A 95 15.76 -7.56 2.17
N CYS A 96 15.00 -6.67 1.54
CA CYS A 96 13.62 -6.91 1.12
C CYS A 96 13.60 -7.43 -0.34
N PRO A 97 12.96 -8.57 -0.64
CA PRO A 97 12.95 -9.11 -2.01
C PRO A 97 12.23 -8.19 -3.01
N TYR A 98 11.39 -7.27 -2.52
CA TYR A 98 10.57 -6.39 -3.34
C TYR A 98 11.21 -5.03 -3.65
N HIS A 99 12.36 -4.72 -3.05
CA HIS A 99 13.08 -3.48 -3.32
C HIS A 99 13.98 -3.63 -4.55
N ARG A 100 14.09 -2.60 -5.38
CA ARG A 100 15.01 -2.51 -6.53
C ARG A 100 15.92 -1.29 -6.40
N PRO A 101 17.22 -1.43 -6.66
CA PRO A 101 18.12 -0.28 -6.77
C PRO A 101 17.54 0.77 -7.72
N ASP A 102 17.63 2.05 -7.34
CA ASP A 102 17.18 3.22 -8.12
C ASP A 102 15.68 3.27 -8.44
N ARG A 103 14.87 2.35 -7.89
CA ARG A 103 13.41 2.31 -8.11
C ARG A 103 12.59 2.17 -6.82
N GLY A 104 13.22 1.81 -5.71
CA GLY A 104 12.52 1.58 -4.45
C GLY A 104 11.68 0.30 -4.45
N CYS A 105 10.58 0.28 -3.69
CA CYS A 105 9.69 -0.87 -3.55
C CYS A 105 8.72 -1.00 -4.74
N ILE A 106 8.80 -2.12 -5.48
CA ILE A 106 8.01 -2.37 -6.71
C ILE A 106 6.54 -2.74 -6.46
N LEU A 107 6.14 -2.87 -5.19
CA LEU A 107 4.82 -3.42 -4.88
C LEU A 107 3.69 -2.44 -5.15
N GLU A 108 3.96 -1.14 -5.15
CA GLU A 108 2.98 -0.09 -5.46
C GLU A 108 1.65 -0.31 -4.72
N GLU A 109 0.56 -0.64 -5.44
CA GLU A 109 -0.78 -0.89 -4.89
C GLU A 109 -0.94 -2.24 -4.17
N LEU A 110 0.13 -3.00 -4.01
CA LEU A 110 0.18 -4.28 -3.29
C LEU A 110 1.00 -4.22 -2.00
N LYS A 111 1.48 -3.02 -1.61
CA LYS A 111 2.17 -2.84 -0.34
C LYS A 111 1.27 -3.27 0.81
N SER A 112 1.84 -3.96 1.80
CA SER A 112 1.11 -4.32 3.03
C SER A 112 0.80 -3.08 3.86
N PRO A 113 -0.15 -3.16 4.82
CA PRO A 113 -0.35 -2.09 5.79
C PRO A 113 0.96 -1.70 6.48
N ARG A 114 1.81 -2.68 6.80
CA ARG A 114 3.12 -2.44 7.42
C ARG A 114 4.06 -1.65 6.50
N CYS A 115 4.15 -2.00 5.22
CA CYS A 115 5.00 -1.31 4.25
C CYS A 115 4.59 0.14 4.03
N LEU A 116 3.29 0.44 4.11
CA LEU A 116 2.77 1.79 3.97
C LEU A 116 2.85 2.58 5.27
N ASP A 117 2.79 1.92 6.42
CA ASP A 117 2.77 2.55 7.75
C ASP A 117 4.16 2.81 8.32
N HIS A 118 5.14 1.98 7.95
CA HIS A 118 6.55 2.17 8.33
C HIS A 118 7.14 3.49 7.83
N VAL A 119 6.46 4.15 6.88
CA VAL A 119 6.83 5.47 6.40
C VAL A 119 6.60 6.54 7.48
N ASP A 120 5.66 6.40 8.44
CA ASP A 120 5.06 7.59 9.02
C ASP A 120 5.33 7.92 10.50
N TYR A 121 5.46 6.96 11.42
CA TYR A 121 5.36 7.31 12.86
C TYR A 121 6.42 8.30 13.42
N ARG A 122 7.57 8.47 12.75
CA ARG A 122 8.62 9.42 13.16
C ARG A 122 8.46 10.81 12.52
N HIS A 123 7.56 10.97 11.56
CA HIS A 123 7.48 12.11 10.64
C HIS A 123 6.15 12.86 10.70
N ASP A 124 5.16 12.34 11.46
CA ASP A 124 3.92 13.03 11.81
C ASP A 124 4.13 14.50 12.17
N ALA A 125 5.20 14.81 12.91
CA ALA A 125 5.52 16.17 13.32
C ALA A 125 5.81 17.11 12.12
N GLU A 126 6.66 16.68 11.18
CA GLU A 126 6.98 17.48 9.98
C GLU A 126 5.76 17.58 9.07
N ILE A 127 5.04 16.47 8.87
CA ILE A 127 3.84 16.46 8.03
C ILE A 127 2.80 17.44 8.56
N LYS A 128 2.58 17.44 9.88
CA LYS A 128 1.67 18.36 10.55
C LYS A 128 2.17 19.81 10.49
N GLU A 129 3.46 20.06 10.71
CA GLU A 129 4.04 21.40 10.65
C GLU A 129 3.96 21.99 9.24
N ARG A 130 4.35 21.21 8.23
CA ARG A 130 4.51 21.69 6.86
C ARG A 130 3.19 21.72 6.11
N PHE A 131 2.43 20.63 6.15
CA PHE A 131 1.22 20.49 5.35
C PHE A 131 -0.05 20.77 6.16
N GLY A 132 0.01 20.76 7.49
CA GLY A 132 -1.18 20.98 8.32
C GLY A 132 -2.22 19.86 8.20
N ILE A 133 -1.78 18.64 7.88
CA ILE A 133 -2.66 17.47 7.70
C ILE A 133 -2.47 16.45 8.82
N GLU A 134 -3.53 15.70 9.09
CA GLU A 134 -3.48 14.46 9.86
C GLU A 134 -3.83 13.32 8.91
N VAL A 135 -2.96 12.30 8.84
CA VAL A 135 -3.14 11.19 7.90
C VAL A 135 -4.13 10.18 8.52
N PRO A 136 -5.20 9.78 7.80
CA PRO A 136 -6.18 8.83 8.33
C PRO A 136 -5.58 7.45 8.63
N GLU A 137 -6.23 6.69 9.52
CA GLU A 137 -5.81 5.34 9.92
C GLU A 137 -5.91 4.30 8.79
N MET A 138 -4.90 4.27 7.94
CA MET A 138 -4.78 3.35 6.80
C MET A 138 -4.80 1.87 7.21
N ARG A 139 -4.14 1.49 8.32
CA ARG A 139 -4.13 0.09 8.79
C ARG A 139 -5.53 -0.43 9.02
N THR A 140 -6.37 0.37 9.66
CA THR A 140 -7.77 0.05 9.94
C THR A 140 -8.54 -0.11 8.63
N ALA A 141 -8.36 0.81 7.68
CA ALA A 141 -9.03 0.74 6.38
C ALA A 141 -8.68 -0.51 5.57
N LEU A 142 -7.39 -0.83 5.43
CA LEU A 142 -6.94 -2.03 4.73
C LEU A 142 -7.39 -3.31 5.44
N ARG A 143 -7.42 -3.32 6.78
CA ARG A 143 -7.88 -4.48 7.55
C ARG A 143 -9.38 -4.76 7.36
N ILE A 144 -10.22 -3.72 7.32
CA ILE A 144 -11.66 -3.86 7.03
C ILE A 144 -11.89 -4.56 5.69
N ILE A 145 -11.12 -4.19 4.66
CA ILE A 145 -11.21 -4.81 3.33
C ILE A 145 -10.72 -6.26 3.37
N GLN A 146 -9.57 -6.51 3.99
CA GLN A 146 -8.94 -7.83 4.02
C GLN A 146 -9.79 -8.90 4.71
N LEU A 147 -10.55 -8.48 5.73
CA LEU A 147 -11.44 -9.34 6.50
C LEU A 147 -12.88 -9.36 5.95
N GLY A 148 -13.17 -8.67 4.84
CA GLY A 148 -14.44 -8.79 4.13
C GLY A 148 -15.60 -7.94 4.66
N GLY A 149 -15.38 -7.00 5.59
CA GLY A 149 -16.44 -6.09 6.05
C GLY A 149 -16.31 -5.52 7.47
N ARG A 150 -17.22 -4.59 7.80
CA ARG A 150 -17.34 -3.91 9.11
C ARG A 150 -18.16 -4.76 10.10
N ASN A 151 -17.52 -5.44 11.07
CA ASN A 151 -18.12 -5.61 12.40
C ASN A 151 -17.08 -5.96 13.49
N PRO A 152 -16.48 -4.97 14.17
CA PRO A 152 -15.60 -5.20 15.32
C PRO A 152 -16.33 -5.66 16.59
N LYS A 153 -17.67 -5.74 16.59
CA LYS A 153 -18.44 -5.99 17.82
C LYS A 153 -18.79 -7.45 18.07
N GLU A 154 -18.69 -8.34 17.09
CA GLU A 154 -19.28 -9.68 17.20
C GLU A 154 -18.36 -10.83 16.81
N GLY A 155 -17.08 -10.58 16.49
CA GLY A 155 -16.11 -11.66 16.25
C GLY A 155 -16.33 -12.48 14.97
N ASP A 156 -17.41 -12.23 14.24
CA ASP A 156 -17.74 -12.89 12.98
C ASP A 156 -17.54 -11.94 11.80
N PHE A 157 -16.50 -12.21 11.01
CA PHE A 157 -16.26 -11.56 9.73
C PHE A 157 -16.96 -12.36 8.63
N GLU A 158 -18.07 -11.82 8.10
CA GLU A 158 -18.70 -12.35 6.89
C GLU A 158 -18.09 -11.71 5.64
N LEU A 159 -17.74 -12.54 4.65
CA LEU A 159 -17.27 -12.12 3.32
C LEU A 159 -18.39 -11.42 2.55
N LYS A 160 -18.58 -10.12 2.79
CA LYS A 160 -19.56 -9.29 2.08
C LYS A 160 -18.89 -8.05 1.53
N PRO A 161 -18.03 -8.20 0.50
CA PRO A 161 -17.12 -7.14 0.10
C PRO A 161 -17.84 -5.92 -0.49
N HIS A 162 -19.03 -6.09 -1.07
CA HIS A 162 -19.89 -4.98 -1.52
C HIS A 162 -20.29 -4.02 -0.38
N LEU A 163 -20.32 -4.48 0.88
CA LEU A 163 -20.59 -3.60 2.03
C LEU A 163 -19.46 -2.59 2.28
N ASN A 164 -18.30 -2.79 1.67
CA ASN A 164 -17.18 -1.86 1.76
C ASN A 164 -17.19 -0.82 0.62
N ASP A 165 -18.07 -0.90 -0.39
CA ASP A 165 -17.97 -0.05 -1.58
C ASP A 165 -18.03 1.45 -1.22
N ASP A 166 -19.05 1.88 -0.47
CA ASP A 166 -19.17 3.27 -0.02
C ASP A 166 -17.99 3.69 0.87
N PHE A 167 -17.52 2.78 1.73
CA PHE A 167 -16.36 3.02 2.59
C PHE A 167 -15.07 3.21 1.77
N VAL A 168 -14.88 2.40 0.73
CA VAL A 168 -13.71 2.45 -0.16
C VAL A 168 -13.72 3.73 -0.98
N GLU A 169 -14.87 4.11 -1.54
CA GLU A 169 -15.00 5.37 -2.30
C GLU A 169 -14.77 6.59 -1.41
N GLU A 170 -15.35 6.61 -0.21
CA GLU A 170 -15.18 7.71 0.71
C GLU A 170 -13.74 7.83 1.20
N THR A 171 -13.11 6.71 1.58
CA THR A 171 -11.69 6.69 1.97
C THR A 171 -10.80 7.18 0.83
N TYR A 172 -11.03 6.69 -0.39
CA TYR A 172 -10.29 7.13 -1.57
C TYR A 172 -10.45 8.64 -1.82
N ARG A 173 -11.69 9.16 -1.76
CA ARG A 173 -11.99 10.58 -1.95
C ARG A 173 -11.26 11.44 -0.92
N GLN A 174 -11.37 11.10 0.37
CA GLN A 174 -10.69 11.82 1.45
C GLN A 174 -9.16 11.83 1.26
N THR A 175 -8.57 10.67 0.95
CA THR A 175 -7.11 10.61 0.70
C THR A 175 -6.71 11.43 -0.53
N MET A 176 -7.51 11.44 -1.59
CA MET A 176 -7.25 12.27 -2.78
C MET A 176 -7.34 13.77 -2.49
N GLU A 177 -8.23 14.21 -1.59
CA GLU A 177 -8.29 15.61 -1.15
C GLU A 177 -7.01 16.02 -0.43
N ILE A 178 -6.48 15.15 0.44
CA ILE A 178 -5.19 15.36 1.10
C ILE A 178 -4.05 15.43 0.06
N ILE A 179 -4.02 14.51 -0.90
CA ILE A 179 -3.02 14.50 -1.99
C ILE A 179 -3.05 15.82 -2.76
N ASN A 180 -4.24 16.29 -3.14
CA ASN A 180 -4.38 17.54 -3.87
C ASN A 180 -3.94 18.75 -3.05
N HIS A 181 -4.17 18.72 -1.74
CA HIS A 181 -3.65 19.72 -0.81
C HIS A 181 -2.12 19.72 -0.75
N VAL A 182 -1.50 18.56 -0.55
CA VAL A 182 -0.03 18.41 -0.50
C VAL A 182 0.63 18.87 -1.81
N ARG A 183 0.00 18.63 -2.96
CA ARG A 183 0.50 19.07 -4.28
C ARG A 183 0.61 20.58 -4.44
N ASN A 184 -0.09 21.37 -3.62
CA ASN A 184 0.02 22.84 -3.65
C ASN A 184 1.31 23.34 -2.99
N PHE A 185 2.05 22.49 -2.29
CA PHE A 185 3.34 22.83 -1.70
C PHE A 185 4.47 22.61 -2.73
N PRO A 186 5.53 23.45 -2.70
CA PRO A 186 6.64 23.32 -3.63
C PRO A 186 7.36 21.98 -3.41
N VAL A 187 7.74 21.36 -4.53
CA VAL A 187 8.74 20.29 -4.55
C VAL A 187 10.04 20.88 -4.04
N LEU A 188 10.67 20.18 -3.10
CA LEU A 188 11.98 20.55 -2.61
C LEU A 188 12.99 19.83 -3.50
N HIS A 189 13.97 20.53 -4.05
CA HIS A 189 15.07 19.93 -4.81
C HIS A 189 16.25 19.61 -3.89
N PRO A 190 17.07 18.57 -4.14
CA PRO A 190 18.10 18.17 -3.18
C PRO A 190 19.12 19.30 -2.95
N GLU A 191 19.33 20.13 -3.97
CA GLU A 191 20.25 21.27 -3.91
C GLU A 191 19.75 22.39 -2.97
N GLU A 192 18.45 22.45 -2.68
CA GLU A 192 17.83 23.46 -1.82
C GLU A 192 17.91 23.09 -0.32
N LEU A 193 18.33 21.86 0.00
CA LEU A 193 18.39 21.33 1.37
C LEU A 193 19.78 21.42 2.03
N LEU A 194 20.80 21.85 1.28
CA LEU A 194 22.20 21.86 1.72
C LEU A 194 22.66 23.21 2.35
N ILE A 195 21.73 23.99 2.92
CA ILE A 195 22.02 25.27 3.59
C ILE A 195 21.95 25.11 5.11
#